data_AF-A0A7S1JT09-F1
#
_entry.id   AF-A0A7S1JT09-F1
#
_cell.length_a   1.000
_cell.length_b   1.000
_cell.length_c   1.000
_cell.angle_alpha   90.00
_cell.angle_beta   90.00
_cell.angle_gamma   90.00
#
_symmetry.space_group_name_H-M   'P 1'
#
loop_
_entity.id
_entity.type
_entity.pdbx_description
1 polymer ?
#
loop_
_entity_poly.entity_id
_entity_poly.type
_entity_poly.pdbx_seq_one_letter_code
_entity_poly.pdbx_strand_id
1 'polypeptide(L)'
;AAVRKYSAPVMIRLSCLWGGLIVVLCVTRCATEPVFIPVEDSAERCEGGDKADLPDGFGCVRFDPGESTATVGRDEGEAVEFFLGIQYATAERFEPATERVYGEDDAGTTINGEENQGDACVSGCKLTIDTPDICEAPNGVESEECLFLSIWRPQDESLRTTQIIIILHGGGFLAGTGMADFVYAEEVARRTGALVASVNYRLGVLGWLSSFTTEPNERPELPGNYGLTDAWAVLRWLERYATFFVGEVCDKGSRLCDFSELSLNLWGFSAGAKLAACVLTSPVTPLATNLPLGQIEQVILSSGSWGLPDRAGPLLTVQTEAILKTLECIGLFESLKVDANGAFVVREETIECLKNADVEKIRLGNAAGLAAIVVGDFSYLAEPYSPVGVAPFLPDTDCVQDLKEGKFYGQEAGSFPADDRPRFLITGGKNEGTLFIRAALDLLPNLPGSSLISALLSAKSYVIALLLLFGPEDAKCLLREYPANGKEGSEPANGPGSAPDTVSSVSSAYGDYYFSCSARALCKALAGSADGGVVCYGSFYESGWGFSTP
;
A
#
# COMPACT_ATOMS: atom_id res chain seq x y z
N ALA A 1 38.29 -11.95 -37.23
CA ALA A 1 37.52 -12.61 -36.17
C ALA A 1 36.73 -11.58 -35.39
N ALA A 2 35.40 -11.62 -35.54
CA ALA A 2 34.37 -11.31 -34.54
C ALA A 2 34.33 -9.88 -33.92
N VAL A 3 33.42 -8.98 -34.27
CA VAL A 3 31.94 -8.95 -34.03
C VAL A 3 31.58 -8.47 -32.62
N ARG A 4 31.02 -7.23 -32.56
CA ARG A 4 29.90 -6.69 -31.72
C ARG A 4 30.01 -6.79 -30.19
N LYS A 5 29.41 -5.94 -29.37
CA LYS A 5 28.68 -4.65 -29.42
C LYS A 5 28.62 -4.27 -27.92
N TYR A 6 29.12 -3.12 -27.51
CA TYR A 6 28.66 -2.46 -26.28
C TYR A 6 28.00 -1.17 -26.71
N SER A 7 26.69 -1.09 -26.52
CA SER A 7 25.88 0.08 -26.82
C SER A 7 25.24 0.54 -25.51
N ALA A 8 25.80 1.59 -24.92
CA ALA A 8 25.12 2.50 -24.03
C ALA A 8 25.38 3.92 -24.58
N PRO A 9 24.34 4.71 -24.92
CA PRO A 9 24.54 6.09 -25.36
C PRO A 9 24.70 7.00 -24.14
N VAL A 10 25.94 7.33 -23.80
CA VAL A 10 26.25 8.52 -23.00
C VAL A 10 26.40 9.68 -23.98
N MET A 11 25.47 10.64 -23.90
CA MET A 11 25.53 11.86 -24.69
C MET A 11 26.66 12.76 -24.15
N ILE A 12 27.80 12.72 -24.84
CA ILE A 12 28.89 13.68 -24.66
C ILE A 12 28.47 14.99 -25.33
N ARG A 13 28.28 16.06 -24.54
CA ARG A 13 28.42 17.44 -25.04
C ARG A 13 29.80 17.95 -24.62
N LEU A 14 30.67 18.12 -25.62
CA LEU A 14 31.93 18.85 -25.49
C LEU A 14 31.98 19.91 -26.59
N SER A 15 32.03 21.17 -26.18
CA SER A 15 32.53 22.28 -27.00
C SER A 15 33.21 23.24 -26.06
N CYS A 16 34.54 23.24 -26.11
CA CYS A 16 35.47 24.10 -25.39
C CYS A 16 35.21 25.59 -25.63
N LEU A 17 35.58 26.45 -24.65
CA LEU A 17 36.69 27.42 -24.79
C LEU A 17 36.76 28.41 -23.59
N TRP A 18 38.01 28.66 -23.12
CA TRP A 18 38.51 29.67 -22.14
C TRP A 18 38.13 29.45 -20.66
N GLY A 19 39.00 29.49 -19.64
CA GLY A 19 40.44 29.73 -19.50
C GLY A 19 40.78 30.01 -18.01
N GLY A 20 41.94 29.51 -17.52
CA GLY A 20 42.63 29.92 -16.27
C GLY A 20 42.24 29.17 -14.97
N LEU A 21 43.06 28.28 -14.40
CA LEU A 21 44.28 28.45 -13.56
C LEU A 21 43.97 28.45 -12.04
N ILE A 22 44.79 27.69 -11.28
CA ILE A 22 45.09 27.76 -9.81
C ILE A 22 44.26 26.85 -8.89
N VAL A 23 44.75 26.15 -7.85
CA VAL A 23 46.04 25.58 -7.38
C VAL A 23 45.66 24.56 -6.28
N VAL A 24 46.46 23.52 -6.15
CA VAL A 24 46.53 22.47 -5.11
C VAL A 24 46.57 23.01 -3.68
N LEU A 25 45.91 22.34 -2.72
CA LEU A 25 46.45 22.17 -1.35
C LEU A 25 46.04 20.81 -0.78
N CYS A 26 47.06 19.96 -0.57
CA CYS A 26 47.01 18.76 0.26
C CYS A 26 46.92 19.15 1.75
N VAL A 27 46.20 18.35 2.54
CA VAL A 27 46.57 18.05 3.93
C VAL A 27 46.47 16.53 4.13
N THR A 28 47.54 15.95 4.64
CA THR A 28 47.75 14.52 4.89
C THR A 28 47.52 14.13 6.36
N ARG A 29 47.01 12.89 6.56
CA ARG A 29 47.18 11.96 7.72
C ARG A 29 46.50 12.35 9.05
N CYS A 30 45.92 11.46 9.86
CA CYS A 30 46.26 10.10 10.28
C CYS A 30 45.01 9.34 10.79
N ALA A 31 45.04 7.99 10.71
CA ALA A 31 44.48 6.95 11.61
C ALA A 31 42.99 7.07 12.02
N THR A 32 42.14 6.04 11.95
CA THR A 32 42.28 4.60 12.22
C THR A 32 41.25 3.84 11.38
N GLU A 33 41.59 2.64 10.90
CA GLU A 33 40.58 1.69 10.38
C GLU A 33 39.61 1.33 11.52
N PRO A 34 38.29 1.54 11.37
CA PRO A 34 37.34 0.78 12.15
C PRO A 34 37.25 -0.61 11.51
N VAL A 35 37.83 -1.60 12.17
CA VAL A 35 37.43 -2.99 11.98
C VAL A 35 36.03 -3.08 12.59
N PHE A 36 35.01 -3.06 11.75
CA PHE A 36 33.67 -3.44 12.16
C PHE A 36 33.62 -4.96 12.25
N ILE A 37 33.29 -5.46 13.43
CA ILE A 37 32.96 -6.86 13.64
C ILE A 37 31.49 -6.99 13.21
N PRO A 38 31.16 -7.78 12.17
CA PRO A 38 29.77 -8.08 11.83
C PRO A 38 29.11 -8.73 13.05
N VAL A 39 27.86 -8.41 13.34
CA VAL A 39 27.09 -9.11 14.37
C VAL A 39 26.87 -10.56 13.88
N GLU A 40 27.73 -11.46 14.35
CA GLU A 40 27.73 -12.90 14.03
C GLU A 40 26.48 -13.64 14.56
N ASP A 41 25.61 -13.00 15.36
CA ASP A 41 24.52 -13.69 16.08
C ASP A 41 23.42 -14.31 15.19
N SER A 42 23.12 -13.74 14.00
CA SER A 42 22.17 -14.39 13.09
C SER A 42 22.77 -15.62 12.41
N ALA A 43 24.09 -15.61 12.17
CA ALA A 43 24.84 -16.71 11.58
C ALA A 43 25.15 -17.82 12.60
N GLU A 44 25.48 -17.48 13.84
CA GLU A 44 25.74 -18.46 14.92
C GLU A 44 24.49 -19.28 15.28
N ARG A 45 23.28 -18.69 15.22
CA ARG A 45 22.00 -19.44 15.35
C ARG A 45 21.81 -20.52 14.28
N CYS A 46 22.50 -20.39 13.14
CA CYS A 46 22.40 -21.31 12.02
C CYS A 46 23.59 -22.30 11.95
N GLU A 47 24.78 -21.88 12.38
CA GLU A 47 26.03 -22.64 12.28
C GLU A 47 26.43 -23.36 13.59
N GLY A 48 25.96 -22.90 14.75
CA GLY A 48 26.38 -23.36 16.06
C GLY A 48 25.35 -24.21 16.81
N GLY A 49 25.19 -25.48 16.45
CA GLY A 49 24.70 -26.54 17.36
C GLY A 49 23.24 -26.52 17.85
N ASP A 50 22.51 -25.41 17.82
CA ASP A 50 21.13 -25.28 18.33
C ASP A 50 20.07 -25.63 17.28
N LYS A 51 20.31 -26.67 16.46
CA LYS A 51 19.23 -27.35 15.71
C LYS A 51 18.14 -27.92 16.64
N ALA A 52 18.41 -27.99 17.95
CA ALA A 52 17.52 -28.55 18.95
C ALA A 52 16.34 -27.64 19.34
N ASP A 53 16.44 -26.32 19.06
CA ASP A 53 15.40 -25.34 19.42
C ASP A 53 14.51 -24.92 18.23
N LEU A 54 14.80 -25.39 17.02
CA LEU A 54 13.94 -25.20 15.86
C LEU A 54 12.88 -26.32 15.82
N PRO A 55 11.61 -26.01 15.52
CA PRO A 55 10.60 -27.06 15.31
C PRO A 55 11.05 -28.06 14.24
N ASP A 56 10.66 -29.32 14.37
CA ASP A 56 11.02 -30.37 13.40
C ASP A 56 10.63 -29.97 11.96
N GLY A 57 11.61 -29.98 11.03
CA GLY A 57 11.41 -29.70 9.60
C GLY A 57 11.80 -28.29 9.11
N PHE A 58 12.36 -27.45 9.99
CA PHE A 58 12.78 -26.08 9.65
C PHE A 58 14.27 -26.01 9.27
N GLY A 59 14.58 -25.28 8.19
CA GLY A 59 15.96 -24.95 7.81
C GLY A 59 16.26 -23.47 8.05
N CYS A 60 17.54 -23.13 8.23
CA CYS A 60 17.95 -21.77 8.54
C CYS A 60 18.34 -21.00 7.27
N VAL A 61 17.64 -19.90 7.00
CA VAL A 61 18.03 -18.91 5.98
C VAL A 61 18.80 -17.79 6.66
N ARG A 62 20.00 -17.48 6.13
CA ARG A 62 20.79 -16.34 6.56
C ARG A 62 20.27 -15.08 5.86
N PHE A 63 19.89 -14.08 6.63
CA PHE A 63 19.58 -12.77 6.09
C PHE A 63 20.83 -11.90 6.21
N ASP A 64 21.41 -11.49 5.09
CA ASP A 64 22.60 -10.63 5.10
C ASP A 64 22.15 -9.16 5.02
N PRO A 65 22.35 -8.37 6.07
CA PRO A 65 22.15 -6.93 6.00
C PRO A 65 23.18 -6.40 5.00
N GLY A 66 22.72 -6.07 3.78
CA GLY A 66 23.58 -5.57 2.72
C GLY A 66 24.49 -4.44 3.22
N GLU A 67 25.75 -4.42 2.78
CA GLU A 67 26.73 -3.34 3.03
C GLU A 67 26.28 -2.03 2.34
N SER A 68 25.14 -1.48 2.75
CA SER A 68 24.64 -0.25 2.16
C SER A 68 25.31 0.96 2.82
N THR A 69 25.90 1.79 1.96
CA THR A 69 25.96 3.23 2.20
C THR A 69 24.54 3.79 2.22
N ALA A 70 23.80 3.58 3.31
CA ALA A 70 22.90 4.61 3.81
C ALA A 70 23.80 5.67 4.46
N THR A 71 23.59 6.93 4.11
CA THR A 71 24.36 8.01 4.74
C THR A 71 23.99 8.02 6.21
N VAL A 72 24.89 7.53 7.06
CA VAL A 72 24.85 7.71 8.51
C VAL A 72 24.62 9.20 8.76
N GLY A 73 23.40 9.56 9.15
CA GLY A 73 23.23 10.71 10.00
C GLY A 73 24.06 10.41 11.23
N ARG A 74 25.18 11.13 11.39
CA ARG A 74 26.09 10.99 12.53
C ARG A 74 25.31 11.05 13.83
N ASP A 75 25.09 9.90 14.44
CA ASP A 75 25.33 9.63 15.86
C ASP A 75 25.54 8.13 16.02
N GLU A 76 26.70 7.73 16.55
CA GLU A 76 27.17 6.33 16.68
C GLU A 76 26.37 5.50 17.73
N GLY A 77 25.05 5.70 17.81
CA GLY A 77 24.14 5.01 18.73
C GLY A 77 22.68 4.85 18.24
N GLU A 78 22.31 5.32 17.04
CA GLU A 78 20.94 5.23 16.49
C GLU A 78 20.86 4.52 15.13
N ALA A 79 21.80 3.60 14.85
CA ALA A 79 21.82 2.85 13.60
C ALA A 79 20.64 1.85 13.48
N VAL A 80 20.15 1.63 12.27
CA VAL A 80 19.08 0.68 11.94
C VAL A 80 19.66 -0.45 11.09
N GLU A 81 19.37 -1.68 11.47
CA GLU A 81 19.62 -2.87 10.66
C GLU A 81 18.41 -3.12 9.75
N PHE A 82 18.67 -3.51 8.50
CA PHE A 82 17.63 -3.80 7.54
C PHE A 82 17.82 -5.17 6.88
N PHE A 83 16.71 -5.83 6.59
CA PHE A 83 16.64 -7.11 5.89
C PHE A 83 15.66 -6.93 4.73
N LEU A 84 16.17 -6.88 3.50
CA LEU A 84 15.37 -6.50 2.34
C LEU A 84 14.98 -7.73 1.50
N GLY A 85 13.83 -7.64 0.83
CA GLY A 85 13.44 -8.62 -0.20
C GLY A 85 13.18 -10.03 0.33
N ILE A 86 12.61 -10.18 1.52
CA ILE A 86 12.24 -11.47 2.09
C ILE A 86 10.93 -11.96 1.49
N GLN A 87 10.95 -13.09 0.79
CA GLN A 87 9.74 -13.65 0.17
C GLN A 87 8.84 -14.26 1.24
N TYR A 88 7.72 -13.62 1.55
CA TYR A 88 6.82 -14.10 2.60
C TYR A 88 5.72 -15.03 2.08
N ALA A 89 5.46 -15.01 0.76
CA ALA A 89 4.46 -15.84 0.13
C ALA A 89 4.75 -16.05 -1.36
N THR A 90 4.04 -17.00 -1.96
CA THR A 90 3.90 -17.16 -3.41
C THR A 90 2.43 -17.21 -3.78
N ALA A 91 2.10 -16.88 -5.02
CA ALA A 91 0.73 -17.01 -5.51
C ALA A 91 0.71 -17.25 -7.01
N GLU A 92 -0.11 -18.22 -7.43
CA GLU A 92 -0.53 -18.31 -8.82
C GLU A 92 -1.51 -17.19 -9.14
N ARG A 93 -1.64 -16.85 -10.42
CA ARG A 93 -2.58 -15.80 -10.85
C ARG A 93 -4.01 -16.14 -10.45
N PHE A 94 -4.67 -15.16 -9.83
CA PHE A 94 -6.06 -15.25 -9.37
C PHE A 94 -6.29 -16.37 -8.35
N GLU A 95 -5.24 -16.74 -7.62
CA GLU A 95 -5.32 -17.62 -6.47
C GLU A 95 -4.88 -16.89 -5.19
N PRO A 96 -5.38 -17.30 -4.02
CA PRO A 96 -4.91 -16.76 -2.74
C PRO A 96 -3.41 -17.00 -2.51
N ALA A 97 -2.78 -16.11 -1.75
CA ALA A 97 -1.39 -16.29 -1.35
C ALA A 97 -1.19 -17.56 -0.53
N THR A 98 -0.11 -18.29 -0.84
CA THR A 98 0.42 -19.38 -0.04
C THR A 98 1.64 -18.88 0.72
N GLU A 99 1.57 -18.90 2.05
CA GLU A 99 2.69 -18.55 2.93
C GLU A 99 3.96 -19.31 2.54
N ARG A 100 5.09 -18.60 2.45
CA ARG A 100 6.41 -19.20 2.22
C ARG A 100 6.94 -19.73 3.55
N VAL A 101 7.05 -21.06 3.66
CA VAL A 101 7.70 -21.72 4.79
C VAL A 101 9.10 -22.13 4.40
N TYR A 102 10.11 -21.56 5.06
CA TYR A 102 11.53 -21.90 4.91
C TYR A 102 11.86 -23.23 5.61
N GLY A 103 12.33 -24.20 4.84
CA GLY A 103 12.56 -25.59 5.27
C GLY A 103 14.01 -26.04 5.07
N GLU A 104 14.27 -27.34 5.25
CA GLU A 104 15.63 -27.92 5.14
C GLU A 104 16.33 -27.62 3.81
N ASP A 105 15.58 -27.58 2.70
CA ASP A 105 16.12 -27.27 1.37
C ASP A 105 16.65 -25.83 1.26
N ASP A 106 16.22 -24.95 2.15
CA ASP A 106 16.66 -23.56 2.21
C ASP A 106 17.88 -23.36 3.13
N ALA A 107 18.30 -24.40 3.85
CA ALA A 107 19.36 -24.29 4.86
C ALA A 107 20.69 -23.83 4.25
N GLY A 108 21.25 -22.75 4.81
CA GLY A 108 22.50 -22.15 4.32
C GLY A 108 22.31 -21.22 3.12
N THR A 109 21.07 -21.02 2.64
CA THR A 109 20.76 -19.97 1.68
C THR A 109 20.94 -18.61 2.33
N THR A 110 21.55 -17.68 1.61
CA THR A 110 21.69 -16.29 2.04
C THR A 110 20.82 -15.39 1.16
N ILE A 111 19.99 -14.54 1.76
CA ILE A 111 19.27 -13.47 1.06
C ILE A 111 20.12 -12.21 1.16
N ASN A 112 20.62 -11.73 0.02
CA ASN A 112 21.37 -10.49 -0.08
C ASN A 112 20.41 -9.34 -0.42
N GLY A 113 20.21 -8.43 0.54
CA GLY A 113 19.32 -7.27 0.38
C GLY A 113 19.79 -6.21 -0.62
N GLU A 114 21.06 -6.21 -1.04
CA GLU A 114 21.55 -5.33 -2.11
C GLU A 114 21.12 -5.82 -3.49
N GLU A 115 21.10 -7.14 -3.68
CA GLU A 115 20.73 -7.79 -4.93
C GLU A 115 19.21 -7.98 -5.03
N ASN A 116 18.54 -8.21 -3.90
CA ASN A 116 17.11 -8.40 -3.82
C ASN A 116 16.48 -7.44 -2.82
N GLN A 117 15.97 -6.32 -3.32
CA GLN A 117 15.19 -5.37 -2.52
C GLN A 117 13.69 -5.72 -2.47
N GLY A 118 13.28 -6.80 -3.14
CA GLY A 118 11.89 -7.16 -3.35
C GLY A 118 11.26 -6.38 -4.50
N ASP A 119 11.11 -7.03 -5.65
CA ASP A 119 10.49 -6.41 -6.82
C ASP A 119 9.05 -5.97 -6.52
N ALA A 120 8.66 -4.80 -7.04
CA ALA A 120 7.31 -4.29 -6.88
C ALA A 120 6.28 -5.14 -7.65
N CYS A 121 5.04 -5.15 -7.18
CA CYS A 121 3.99 -5.88 -7.89
C CYS A 121 3.59 -5.20 -9.21
N VAL A 122 3.26 -6.01 -10.22
CA VAL A 122 2.77 -5.52 -11.52
C VAL A 122 1.58 -4.59 -11.34
N SER A 123 1.73 -3.37 -11.83
CA SER A 123 0.84 -2.25 -11.51
C SER A 123 0.35 -1.56 -12.79
N GLY A 124 1.22 -1.41 -13.79
CA GLY A 124 0.90 -0.62 -14.99
C GLY A 124 0.68 0.87 -14.69
N CYS A 125 1.05 1.35 -13.50
CA CYS A 125 0.81 2.71 -13.00
C CYS A 125 1.26 3.78 -13.99
N LYS A 126 2.44 3.60 -14.60
CA LYS A 126 3.03 4.52 -15.59
C LYS A 126 2.18 4.74 -16.85
N LEU A 127 1.24 3.85 -17.15
CA LEU A 127 0.30 3.99 -18.27
C LEU A 127 -0.90 4.87 -17.92
N THR A 128 -1.15 5.07 -16.63
CA THR A 128 -2.38 5.64 -16.10
C THR A 128 -2.17 6.92 -15.29
N ILE A 129 -1.02 7.05 -14.64
CA ILE A 129 -0.69 8.12 -13.70
C ILE A 129 0.77 8.52 -13.95
N ASP A 130 1.05 9.81 -14.09
CA ASP A 130 2.40 10.36 -14.27
C ASP A 130 2.95 10.90 -12.94
N THR A 131 3.01 10.04 -11.93
CA THR A 131 3.57 10.36 -10.59
C THR A 131 4.71 9.40 -10.26
N PRO A 132 5.96 9.75 -10.59
CA PRO A 132 7.10 8.85 -10.41
C PRO A 132 7.23 8.28 -9.00
N ASP A 133 7.05 9.10 -7.97
CA ASP A 133 7.20 8.69 -6.56
C ASP A 133 6.26 7.55 -6.12
N ILE A 134 5.14 7.34 -6.82
CA ILE A 134 4.14 6.30 -6.54
C ILE A 134 4.22 5.16 -7.57
N CYS A 135 4.64 5.46 -8.81
CA CYS A 135 4.66 4.50 -9.93
C CYS A 135 6.03 3.84 -10.16
N GLU A 136 7.10 4.30 -9.50
CA GLU A 136 8.45 3.75 -9.67
C GLU A 136 8.84 2.92 -8.45
N ALA A 137 9.18 1.65 -8.70
CA ALA A 137 9.91 0.86 -7.73
C ALA A 137 11.32 1.44 -7.57
N PRO A 138 11.92 1.44 -6.37
CA PRO A 138 13.28 1.94 -6.16
C PRO A 138 14.33 1.26 -7.05
N ASN A 139 14.17 -0.04 -7.30
CA ASN A 139 15.02 -0.81 -8.21
C ASN A 139 14.58 -0.73 -9.69
N GLY A 140 13.46 -0.08 -9.98
CA GLY A 140 12.88 0.07 -11.31
C GLY A 140 12.24 -1.20 -11.89
N VAL A 141 12.09 -2.26 -11.09
CA VAL A 141 11.60 -3.58 -11.53
C VAL A 141 10.21 -3.85 -10.95
N GLU A 142 9.29 -4.31 -11.81
CA GLU A 142 8.03 -4.91 -11.40
C GLU A 142 8.03 -6.39 -11.80
N SER A 143 7.49 -7.24 -10.92
CA SER A 143 7.39 -8.68 -11.13
C SER A 143 6.03 -9.21 -10.64
N GLU A 144 5.62 -10.38 -11.12
CA GLU A 144 4.50 -11.13 -10.54
C GLU A 144 4.94 -11.92 -9.30
N GLU A 145 6.21 -12.34 -9.26
CA GLU A 145 6.87 -12.78 -8.04
C GLU A 145 7.24 -11.55 -7.22
N CYS A 146 6.25 -10.94 -6.55
CA CYS A 146 6.42 -9.67 -5.85
C CYS A 146 6.05 -9.71 -4.37
N LEU A 147 5.64 -10.87 -3.83
CA LEU A 147 5.20 -11.03 -2.44
C LEU A 147 6.41 -11.07 -1.49
N PHE A 148 7.05 -9.92 -1.39
CA PHE A 148 8.21 -9.64 -0.56
C PHE A 148 7.85 -8.67 0.58
N LEU A 149 8.53 -8.83 1.70
CA LEU A 149 8.57 -7.84 2.76
C LEU A 149 10.02 -7.49 3.09
N SER A 150 10.19 -6.30 3.64
CA SER A 150 11.46 -5.81 4.16
C SER A 150 11.29 -5.45 5.63
N ILE A 151 12.32 -5.70 6.43
CA ILE A 151 12.29 -5.49 7.88
C ILE A 151 13.38 -4.51 8.27
N TRP A 152 13.05 -3.57 9.14
CA TRP A 152 13.97 -2.63 9.78
C TRP A 152 13.88 -2.78 11.29
N ARG A 153 15.02 -2.76 11.98
CA ARG A 153 15.07 -2.76 13.45
C ARG A 153 16.23 -1.89 13.97
N PRO A 154 16.10 -1.26 15.14
CA PRO A 154 17.23 -0.60 15.78
C PRO A 154 18.39 -1.59 16.05
N GLN A 155 19.61 -1.17 15.77
CA GLN A 155 20.81 -1.94 16.11
C GLN A 155 21.02 -2.00 17.62
N ASP A 156 20.84 -0.86 18.31
CA ASP A 156 20.92 -0.80 19.77
C ASP A 156 19.75 -1.56 20.41
N GLU A 157 20.06 -2.69 21.05
CA GLU A 157 19.08 -3.54 21.72
C GLU A 157 18.33 -2.84 22.85
N SER A 158 18.95 -1.83 23.48
CA SER A 158 18.31 -1.05 24.54
C SER A 158 17.18 -0.16 24.04
N LEU A 159 17.15 0.12 22.73
CA LEU A 159 16.08 0.85 22.06
C LEU A 159 14.98 -0.07 21.53
N ARG A 160 15.23 -1.38 21.42
CA ARG A 160 14.26 -2.31 20.84
C ARG A 160 13.06 -2.52 21.78
N THR A 161 11.89 -2.70 21.17
CA THR A 161 10.63 -2.98 21.87
C THR A 161 10.02 -4.28 21.35
N THR A 162 9.00 -4.81 22.05
CA THR A 162 8.21 -5.97 21.58
C THR A 162 7.19 -5.61 20.49
N GLN A 163 7.22 -4.37 19.99
CA GLN A 163 6.27 -3.87 19.00
C GLN A 163 6.75 -4.21 17.59
N ILE A 164 5.82 -4.71 16.77
CA ILE A 164 5.99 -4.88 15.33
C ILE A 164 5.03 -3.92 14.63
N ILE A 165 5.55 -3.06 13.76
CA ILE A 165 4.75 -2.16 12.91
C ILE A 165 4.75 -2.71 11.50
N ILE A 166 3.58 -3.07 10.99
CA ILE A 166 3.38 -3.60 9.64
C ILE A 166 2.84 -2.46 8.78
N ILE A 167 3.64 -2.00 7.83
CA ILE A 167 3.27 -0.91 6.92
C ILE A 167 2.68 -1.46 5.64
N LEU A 168 1.45 -1.03 5.35
CA LEU A 168 0.73 -1.30 4.10
C LEU A 168 0.74 -0.02 3.26
N HIS A 169 1.43 -0.05 2.13
CA HIS A 169 1.58 1.11 1.27
C HIS A 169 0.25 1.55 0.64
N GLY A 170 0.20 2.82 0.18
CA GLY A 170 -0.93 3.35 -0.58
C GLY A 170 -0.79 3.12 -2.08
N GLY A 171 -1.53 3.91 -2.88
CA GLY A 171 -1.46 3.86 -4.35
C GLY A 171 -2.74 3.39 -5.03
N GLY A 172 -3.91 3.58 -4.40
CA GLY A 172 -5.22 3.30 -5.00
C GLY A 172 -5.41 1.86 -5.45
N PHE A 173 -4.70 0.92 -4.81
CA PHE A 173 -4.64 -0.49 -5.19
C PHE A 173 -4.14 -0.76 -6.62
N LEU A 174 -3.58 0.24 -7.29
CA LEU A 174 -3.03 0.18 -8.64
C LEU A 174 -1.53 0.44 -8.67
N ALA A 175 -0.95 1.00 -7.61
CA ALA A 175 0.42 1.44 -7.54
C ALA A 175 1.00 1.29 -6.13
N GLY A 176 2.28 1.63 -5.97
CA GLY A 176 3.00 1.57 -4.71
C GLY A 176 3.81 0.28 -4.51
N THR A 177 4.70 0.33 -3.53
CA THR A 177 5.56 -0.78 -3.09
C THR A 177 5.95 -0.57 -1.64
N GLY A 178 6.21 -1.66 -0.91
CA GLY A 178 6.74 -1.63 0.45
C GLY A 178 8.12 -0.95 0.57
N MET A 179 8.85 -0.80 -0.54
CA MET A 179 10.14 -0.09 -0.56
C MET A 179 10.03 1.38 -0.95
N ALA A 180 8.82 1.92 -1.16
CA ALA A 180 8.67 3.30 -1.60
C ALA A 180 9.18 4.30 -0.54
N ASP A 181 9.85 5.37 -0.98
CA ASP A 181 10.46 6.36 -0.09
C ASP A 181 9.47 6.97 0.92
N PHE A 182 8.20 7.15 0.51
CA PHE A 182 7.15 7.71 1.37
C PHE A 182 6.70 6.79 2.51
N VAL A 183 7.13 5.53 2.54
CA VAL A 183 6.90 4.59 3.65
C VAL A 183 7.73 5.00 4.87
N TYR A 184 8.93 5.57 4.68
CA TYR A 184 9.86 6.01 5.73
C TYR A 184 10.16 4.95 6.81
N ALA A 185 10.20 3.66 6.44
CA ALA A 185 10.28 2.54 7.38
C ALA A 185 11.51 2.60 8.32
N GLU A 186 12.67 2.98 7.79
CA GLU A 186 13.91 3.13 8.58
C GLU A 186 13.75 4.18 9.68
N GLU A 187 13.20 5.36 9.34
CA GLU A 187 13.00 6.44 10.29
C GLU A 187 11.95 6.09 11.36
N VAL A 188 10.92 5.34 10.97
CA VAL A 188 9.92 4.79 11.91
C VAL A 188 10.60 3.83 12.88
N ALA A 189 11.41 2.89 12.40
CA ALA A 189 12.13 1.94 13.26
C ALA A 189 13.04 2.68 14.25
N ARG A 190 13.84 3.64 13.75
CA ARG A 190 14.75 4.47 14.56
C ARG A 190 14.04 5.23 15.68
N ARG A 191 12.89 5.85 15.38
CA ARG A 191 12.17 6.70 16.34
C ARG A 191 11.32 5.94 17.34
N THR A 192 10.79 4.79 16.94
CA THR A 192 9.84 4.04 17.77
C THR A 192 10.52 2.95 18.58
N GLY A 193 11.70 2.50 18.16
CA GLY A 193 12.31 1.30 18.73
C GLY A 193 11.62 0.00 18.28
N ALA A 194 10.60 0.09 17.42
CA ALA A 194 9.84 -1.06 16.94
C ALA A 194 10.56 -1.77 15.79
N LEU A 195 10.26 -3.05 15.63
CA LEU A 195 10.53 -3.74 14.39
C LEU A 195 9.51 -3.27 13.34
N VAL A 196 9.96 -2.78 12.20
CA VAL A 196 9.09 -2.31 11.13
C VAL A 196 9.17 -3.27 9.96
N ALA A 197 8.03 -3.84 9.56
CA ALA A 197 7.90 -4.66 8.36
C ALA A 197 7.11 -3.88 7.30
N SER A 198 7.71 -3.62 6.14
CA SER A 198 7.02 -3.00 5.00
C SER A 198 6.80 -4.02 3.89
N VAL A 199 5.62 -4.01 3.29
CA VAL A 199 5.06 -5.16 2.57
C VAL A 199 4.67 -4.78 1.15
N ASN A 200 5.06 -5.58 0.16
CA ASN A 200 4.42 -5.60 -1.15
C ASN A 200 3.18 -6.49 -1.13
N TYR A 201 2.09 -6.07 -1.79
CA TYR A 201 0.89 -6.88 -2.00
C TYR A 201 0.39 -6.71 -3.43
N ARG A 202 -0.34 -7.70 -3.99
CA ARG A 202 -0.77 -7.65 -5.40
C ARG A 202 -1.70 -6.47 -5.66
N LEU A 203 -1.50 -5.85 -6.82
CA LEU A 203 -2.19 -4.65 -7.28
C LEU A 203 -3.03 -4.92 -8.54
N GLY A 204 -3.89 -3.98 -8.87
CA GLY A 204 -4.67 -3.95 -10.09
C GLY A 204 -5.48 -5.23 -10.33
N VAL A 205 -5.49 -5.67 -11.58
CA VAL A 205 -6.10 -6.90 -12.05
C VAL A 205 -5.65 -8.11 -11.22
N LEU A 206 -4.35 -8.24 -10.92
CA LEU A 206 -3.83 -9.42 -10.20
C LEU A 206 -4.25 -9.43 -8.73
N GLY A 207 -4.46 -8.27 -8.12
CA GLY A 207 -4.88 -8.15 -6.73
C GLY A 207 -6.39 -8.15 -6.52
N TRP A 208 -7.16 -7.64 -7.48
CA TRP A 208 -8.53 -7.17 -7.21
C TRP A 208 -9.56 -7.52 -8.30
N LEU A 209 -9.17 -8.17 -9.40
CA LEU A 209 -10.14 -8.60 -10.42
C LEU A 209 -11.14 -9.59 -9.81
N SER A 210 -12.43 -9.30 -9.98
CA SER A 210 -13.50 -10.13 -9.44
C SER A 210 -14.67 -10.26 -10.40
N SER A 211 -15.34 -11.41 -10.36
CA SER A 211 -16.73 -11.54 -10.80
C SER A 211 -17.67 -11.31 -9.63
N PHE A 212 -18.76 -10.59 -9.91
CA PHE A 212 -19.79 -10.30 -8.92
C PHE A 212 -20.87 -11.40 -8.92
N THR A 213 -21.33 -11.78 -7.73
CA THR A 213 -22.57 -12.54 -7.53
C THR A 213 -23.53 -11.73 -6.65
N THR A 214 -24.82 -11.83 -6.94
CA THR A 214 -25.92 -11.26 -6.15
C THR A 214 -26.39 -12.17 -5.03
N GLU A 215 -25.94 -13.44 -5.01
CA GLU A 215 -26.37 -14.42 -4.02
C GLU A 215 -25.47 -14.39 -2.77
N PRO A 216 -26.06 -14.13 -1.59
CA PRO A 216 -25.31 -14.13 -0.35
C PRO A 216 -24.62 -15.46 -0.08
N ASN A 217 -23.32 -15.41 0.18
CA ASN A 217 -22.44 -16.55 0.47
C ASN A 217 -22.14 -17.49 -0.71
N GLU A 218 -22.53 -17.15 -1.94
CA GLU A 218 -22.03 -17.86 -3.11
C GLU A 218 -20.59 -17.42 -3.43
N ARG A 219 -19.71 -18.39 -3.68
CA ARG A 219 -18.34 -18.07 -4.10
C ARG A 219 -18.35 -17.83 -5.61
N PRO A 220 -18.09 -16.60 -6.09
CA PRO A 220 -17.89 -16.37 -7.51
C PRO A 220 -16.62 -17.08 -8.00
N GLU A 221 -16.54 -17.39 -9.29
CA GLU A 221 -15.37 -18.08 -9.86
C GLU A 221 -14.09 -17.24 -9.76
N LEU A 222 -14.23 -15.91 -9.78
CA LEU A 222 -13.16 -14.94 -9.51
C LEU A 222 -13.55 -14.12 -8.27
N PRO A 223 -13.22 -14.58 -7.05
CA PRO A 223 -13.58 -13.87 -5.82
C PRO A 223 -12.81 -12.57 -5.57
N GLY A 224 -11.78 -12.27 -6.37
CA GLY A 224 -10.95 -11.10 -6.15
C GLY A 224 -10.30 -11.09 -4.77
N ASN A 225 -10.05 -9.89 -4.25
CA ASN A 225 -9.45 -9.66 -2.93
C ASN A 225 -8.13 -10.45 -2.71
N TYR A 226 -7.39 -10.76 -3.76
CA TYR A 226 -6.12 -11.46 -3.67
C TYR A 226 -5.08 -10.64 -2.90
N GLY A 227 -5.07 -9.31 -3.09
CA GLY A 227 -4.25 -8.39 -2.29
C GLY A 227 -4.59 -8.42 -0.78
N LEU A 228 -5.84 -8.72 -0.41
CA LEU A 228 -6.21 -8.96 1.00
C LEU A 228 -5.62 -10.28 1.52
N THR A 229 -5.64 -11.34 0.71
CA THR A 229 -5.01 -12.62 1.08
C THR A 229 -3.50 -12.49 1.24
N ASP A 230 -2.87 -11.59 0.48
CA ASP A 230 -1.45 -11.29 0.58
C ASP A 230 -1.12 -10.64 1.93
N ALA A 231 -1.93 -9.69 2.38
CA ALA A 231 -1.77 -9.05 3.69
C ALA A 231 -1.96 -10.05 4.85
N TRP A 232 -2.89 -11.00 4.73
CA TRP A 232 -3.03 -12.09 5.69
C TRP A 232 -1.84 -13.04 5.73
N ALA A 233 -1.26 -13.35 4.57
CA ALA A 233 -0.08 -14.18 4.50
C ALA A 233 1.12 -13.53 5.21
N VAL A 234 1.22 -12.19 5.22
CA VAL A 234 2.22 -11.49 6.05
C VAL A 234 2.01 -11.73 7.54
N LEU A 235 0.78 -11.62 8.04
CA LEU A 235 0.50 -11.84 9.45
C LEU A 235 0.91 -13.24 9.90
N ARG A 236 0.62 -14.26 9.08
CA ARG A 236 1.03 -15.65 9.33
C ARG A 236 2.55 -15.82 9.27
N TRP A 237 3.18 -15.19 8.29
CA TRP A 237 4.63 -15.25 8.13
C TRP A 237 5.34 -14.61 9.33
N LEU A 238 4.84 -13.46 9.82
CA LEU A 238 5.38 -12.80 11.01
C LEU A 238 5.12 -13.63 12.28
N GLU A 239 3.97 -14.29 12.42
CA GLU A 239 3.73 -15.25 13.51
C GLU A 239 4.81 -16.33 13.58
N ARG A 240 5.26 -16.79 12.41
CA ARG A 240 6.29 -17.82 12.31
C ARG A 240 7.72 -17.30 12.49
N TYR A 241 8.02 -16.11 11.99
CA TYR A 241 9.41 -15.67 11.80
C TYR A 241 9.78 -14.38 12.54
N ALA A 242 8.85 -13.60 13.09
CA ALA A 242 9.19 -12.30 13.68
C ALA A 242 10.16 -12.41 14.87
N THR A 243 10.09 -13.50 15.63
CA THR A 243 10.97 -13.74 16.80
C THR A 243 12.45 -13.83 16.43
N PHE A 244 12.79 -14.21 15.19
CA PHE A 244 14.17 -14.17 14.67
C PHE A 244 14.71 -12.75 14.59
N PHE A 245 13.85 -11.79 14.24
CA PHE A 245 14.24 -10.41 14.01
C PHE A 245 14.09 -9.54 15.28
N VAL A 246 13.22 -9.89 16.23
CA VAL A 246 13.08 -9.14 17.48
C VAL A 246 14.29 -9.34 18.41
N GLY A 247 14.89 -10.54 18.43
CA GLY A 247 16.06 -10.81 19.29
C GLY A 247 15.68 -11.03 20.77
N GLU A 248 16.60 -10.75 21.71
CA GLU A 248 16.43 -11.00 23.16
C GLU A 248 15.65 -9.90 23.91
N VAL A 249 14.67 -9.26 23.27
CA VAL A 249 13.86 -8.19 23.88
C VAL A 249 12.80 -8.75 24.85
N CYS A 250 12.51 -10.05 24.71
CA CYS A 250 11.64 -10.82 25.59
C CYS A 250 12.38 -11.27 26.85
N ASP A 251 11.67 -11.73 27.88
CA ASP A 251 12.18 -11.87 29.27
C ASP A 251 13.63 -12.38 29.38
N LYS A 252 14.44 -11.71 30.21
CA LYS A 252 15.92 -11.78 30.29
C LYS A 252 16.50 -13.14 30.74
N GLY A 253 15.68 -14.19 30.75
CA GLY A 253 16.06 -15.57 31.06
C GLY A 253 15.83 -16.55 29.90
N SER A 254 15.22 -16.13 28.80
CA SER A 254 14.95 -16.93 27.60
C SER A 254 15.75 -16.40 26.41
N ARG A 255 16.38 -17.28 25.63
CA ARG A 255 17.08 -16.92 24.37
C ARG A 255 16.14 -16.67 23.19
N LEU A 256 14.85 -17.01 23.33
CA LEU A 256 13.83 -16.93 22.29
C LEU A 256 12.57 -16.23 22.82
N CYS A 257 12.14 -15.18 22.12
CA CYS A 257 10.81 -14.61 22.27
C CYS A 257 9.74 -15.65 21.91
N ASP A 258 8.70 -15.79 22.73
CA ASP A 258 7.43 -16.33 22.25
C ASP A 258 6.71 -15.23 21.46
N PHE A 259 6.13 -15.59 20.31
CA PHE A 259 5.34 -14.67 19.51
C PHE A 259 4.17 -14.10 20.31
N SER A 260 3.63 -14.85 21.29
CA SER A 260 2.58 -14.39 22.21
C SER A 260 2.94 -13.14 23.02
N GLU A 261 4.23 -12.83 23.16
CA GLU A 261 4.75 -11.67 23.89
C GLU A 261 4.94 -10.42 23.00
N LEU A 262 4.69 -10.54 21.69
CA LEU A 262 4.81 -9.46 20.73
C LEU A 262 3.47 -8.75 20.52
N SER A 263 3.54 -7.42 20.32
CA SER A 263 2.37 -6.61 19.95
C SER A 263 2.45 -6.23 18.48
N LEU A 264 1.39 -6.50 17.72
CA LEU A 264 1.28 -6.12 16.32
C LEU A 264 0.61 -4.75 16.19
N ASN A 265 1.12 -3.92 15.28
CA ASN A 265 0.56 -2.62 14.94
C ASN A 265 0.40 -2.53 13.42
N LEU A 266 -0.82 -2.37 12.94
CA LEU A 266 -1.08 -2.19 11.51
C LEU A 266 -1.06 -0.71 11.16
N TRP A 267 -0.23 -0.31 10.19
CA TRP A 267 -0.21 1.06 9.68
C TRP A 267 -0.41 1.09 8.18
N GLY A 268 -1.57 1.61 7.76
CA GLY A 268 -1.88 1.78 6.34
C GLY A 268 -1.93 3.23 5.89
N PHE A 269 -1.53 3.49 4.65
CA PHE A 269 -1.63 4.80 3.99
C PHE A 269 -2.61 4.72 2.81
N SER A 270 -3.56 5.66 2.69
CA SER A 270 -4.52 5.70 1.56
C SER A 270 -5.20 4.34 1.34
N ALA A 271 -5.07 3.73 0.16
CA ALA A 271 -5.51 2.36 -0.11
C ALA A 271 -5.02 1.34 0.94
N GLY A 272 -3.78 1.45 1.43
CA GLY A 272 -3.24 0.61 2.49
C GLY A 272 -3.97 0.78 3.83
N ALA A 273 -4.52 1.97 4.12
CA ALA A 273 -5.38 2.18 5.29
C ALA A 273 -6.71 1.44 5.13
N LYS A 274 -7.27 1.45 3.91
CA LYS A 274 -8.47 0.67 3.60
C LYS A 274 -8.17 -0.84 3.65
N LEU A 275 -7.02 -1.28 3.19
CA LEU A 275 -6.55 -2.67 3.32
C LEU A 275 -6.43 -3.09 4.79
N ALA A 276 -5.80 -2.27 5.63
CA ALA A 276 -5.69 -2.52 7.07
C ALA A 276 -7.07 -2.65 7.73
N ALA A 277 -8.03 -1.79 7.36
CA ALA A 277 -9.41 -1.92 7.81
C ALA A 277 -10.03 -3.26 7.40
N CYS A 278 -9.91 -3.63 6.12
CA CYS A 278 -10.48 -4.89 5.64
C CYS A 278 -9.82 -6.13 6.25
N VAL A 279 -8.52 -6.10 6.57
CA VAL A 279 -7.85 -7.18 7.31
C VAL A 279 -8.53 -7.46 8.66
N LEU A 280 -9.04 -6.41 9.32
CA LEU A 280 -9.67 -6.51 10.64
C LEU A 280 -11.13 -6.95 10.59
N THR A 281 -11.87 -6.65 9.52
CA THR A 281 -13.31 -6.90 9.44
C THR A 281 -13.68 -8.09 8.57
N SER A 282 -12.77 -8.53 7.70
CA SER A 282 -13.00 -9.64 6.79
C SER A 282 -13.11 -10.98 7.54
N PRO A 283 -14.17 -11.78 7.29
CA PRO A 283 -14.31 -13.05 7.95
C PRO A 283 -13.23 -14.04 7.57
N VAL A 284 -12.67 -14.72 8.58
CA VAL A 284 -11.69 -15.80 8.35
C VAL A 284 -12.30 -16.84 7.44
N THR A 285 -11.78 -16.84 6.23
CA THR A 285 -11.95 -17.91 5.25
C THR A 285 -11.10 -19.12 5.67
N PRO A 286 -11.28 -20.31 5.06
CA PRO A 286 -10.44 -21.47 5.37
C PRO A 286 -8.91 -21.20 5.29
N LEU A 287 -8.48 -20.18 4.54
CA LEU A 287 -7.09 -19.74 4.36
C LEU A 287 -6.56 -18.82 5.46
N ALA A 288 -7.46 -18.18 6.22
CA ALA A 288 -7.15 -17.23 7.29
C ALA A 288 -7.32 -17.83 8.69
N THR A 289 -7.42 -19.17 8.79
CA THR A 289 -7.53 -19.85 10.08
C THR A 289 -6.28 -19.56 10.92
N ASN A 290 -6.49 -19.15 12.18
CA ASN A 290 -5.44 -18.81 13.16
C ASN A 290 -4.62 -17.54 12.87
N LEU A 291 -5.17 -16.52 12.20
CA LEU A 291 -4.50 -15.22 12.13
C LEU A 291 -4.31 -14.63 13.55
N PRO A 292 -3.15 -14.00 13.86
CA PRO A 292 -2.88 -13.38 15.15
C PRO A 292 -3.59 -12.03 15.33
N LEU A 293 -4.86 -11.93 14.90
CA LEU A 293 -5.65 -10.68 14.96
C LEU A 293 -5.81 -10.19 16.41
N GLY A 294 -5.83 -11.10 17.39
CA GLY A 294 -5.88 -10.75 18.81
C GLY A 294 -4.62 -10.06 19.34
N GLN A 295 -3.50 -10.08 18.62
CA GLN A 295 -2.28 -9.37 18.99
C GLN A 295 -2.18 -7.98 18.35
N ILE A 296 -3.14 -7.61 17.49
CA ILE A 296 -3.19 -6.27 16.91
C ILE A 296 -3.64 -5.30 18.00
N GLU A 297 -2.68 -4.57 18.57
CA GLU A 297 -2.91 -3.64 19.67
C GLU A 297 -3.24 -2.23 19.17
N GLN A 298 -2.64 -1.82 18.04
CA GLN A 298 -2.88 -0.51 17.45
C GLN A 298 -3.08 -0.59 15.94
N VAL A 299 -3.93 0.29 15.43
CA VAL A 299 -4.24 0.42 14.00
C VAL A 299 -4.15 1.89 13.62
N ILE A 300 -3.16 2.22 12.79
CA ILE A 300 -2.91 3.57 12.28
C ILE A 300 -3.42 3.65 10.85
N LEU A 301 -4.45 4.46 10.64
CA LEU A 301 -5.14 4.59 9.37
C LEU A 301 -4.92 5.99 8.82
N SER A 302 -3.94 6.14 7.92
CA SER A 302 -3.50 7.45 7.44
C SER A 302 -4.12 7.79 6.09
N SER A 303 -4.91 8.87 6.06
CA SER A 303 -5.48 9.44 4.83
C SER A 303 -6.20 8.40 3.96
N GLY A 304 -6.96 7.50 4.60
CA GLY A 304 -7.75 6.49 3.89
C GLY A 304 -8.96 7.10 3.14
N SER A 305 -9.33 6.44 2.05
CA SER A 305 -10.42 6.82 1.14
C SER A 305 -11.82 6.44 1.67
N TRP A 306 -12.14 6.74 2.92
CA TRP A 306 -13.34 6.21 3.60
C TRP A 306 -14.69 6.64 3.01
N GLY A 307 -14.67 7.62 2.09
CA GLY A 307 -15.84 8.04 1.31
C GLY A 307 -16.11 7.15 0.08
N LEU A 308 -15.20 6.24 -0.28
CA LEU A 308 -15.37 5.28 -1.37
C LEU A 308 -15.85 3.93 -0.81
N PRO A 309 -17.07 3.47 -1.17
CA PRO A 309 -17.52 2.15 -0.77
C PRO A 309 -16.66 1.07 -1.40
N ASP A 310 -16.75 -0.14 -0.87
CA ASP A 310 -16.20 -1.33 -1.54
C ASP A 310 -16.84 -1.55 -2.91
N ARG A 311 -16.08 -2.18 -3.81
CA ARG A 311 -16.58 -2.44 -5.16
C ARG A 311 -17.60 -3.57 -5.11
N ALA A 312 -18.76 -3.31 -5.72
CA ALA A 312 -19.82 -4.30 -5.84
C ALA A 312 -20.74 -3.96 -7.02
N GLY A 313 -21.57 -4.92 -7.40
CA GLY A 313 -22.68 -4.69 -8.31
C GLY A 313 -22.28 -4.25 -9.73
N PRO A 314 -23.12 -3.45 -10.40
CA PRO A 314 -22.96 -3.13 -11.82
C PRO A 314 -21.66 -2.43 -12.20
N LEU A 315 -21.08 -1.64 -11.29
CA LEU A 315 -19.84 -0.92 -11.56
C LEU A 315 -18.64 -1.87 -11.67
N LEU A 316 -18.58 -2.87 -10.80
CA LEU A 316 -17.58 -3.94 -10.86
C LEU A 316 -17.72 -4.73 -12.17
N THR A 317 -18.94 -5.01 -12.61
CA THR A 317 -19.19 -5.66 -13.91
C THR A 317 -18.60 -4.90 -15.08
N VAL A 318 -18.90 -3.60 -15.16
CA VAL A 318 -18.44 -2.75 -16.27
C VAL A 318 -16.92 -2.73 -16.30
N GLN A 319 -16.28 -2.68 -15.13
CA GLN A 319 -14.84 -2.77 -15.03
C GLN A 319 -14.30 -4.12 -15.51
N THR A 320 -14.82 -5.23 -14.97
CA THR A 320 -14.36 -6.59 -15.31
C THR A 320 -14.55 -6.87 -16.80
N GLU A 321 -15.66 -6.46 -17.41
CA GLU A 321 -15.85 -6.58 -18.86
C GLU A 321 -14.82 -5.80 -19.66
N ALA A 322 -14.54 -4.56 -19.28
CA ALA A 322 -13.56 -3.72 -19.98
C ALA A 322 -12.15 -4.33 -19.92
N ILE A 323 -11.79 -4.88 -18.75
CA ILE A 323 -10.53 -5.62 -18.56
C ILE A 323 -10.51 -6.84 -19.47
N LEU A 324 -11.52 -7.72 -19.40
CA LEU A 324 -11.56 -8.96 -20.19
C LEU A 324 -11.51 -8.71 -21.71
N LYS A 325 -12.17 -7.65 -22.19
CA LYS A 325 -12.11 -7.21 -23.59
C LYS A 325 -10.71 -6.74 -23.98
N THR A 326 -10.03 -6.02 -23.09
CA THR A 326 -8.67 -5.51 -23.31
C THR A 326 -7.63 -6.62 -23.31
N LEU A 327 -7.81 -7.64 -22.46
CA LEU A 327 -6.96 -8.83 -22.43
C LEU A 327 -7.24 -9.79 -23.60
N GLU A 328 -8.33 -9.56 -24.35
CA GLU A 328 -8.85 -10.42 -25.42
C GLU A 328 -9.35 -11.79 -24.90
N CYS A 329 -9.78 -11.86 -23.64
CA CYS A 329 -10.34 -13.07 -23.04
C CYS A 329 -11.84 -13.27 -23.30
N ILE A 330 -12.52 -12.21 -23.77
CA ILE A 330 -13.88 -12.27 -24.32
C ILE A 330 -13.95 -11.44 -25.61
N GLY A 331 -14.96 -11.68 -26.43
CA GLY A 331 -15.16 -10.90 -27.66
C GLY A 331 -15.41 -9.41 -27.39
N LEU A 332 -14.93 -8.52 -28.26
CA LEU A 332 -15.12 -7.07 -28.13
C LEU A 332 -16.60 -6.65 -27.99
N PHE A 333 -17.49 -7.36 -28.67
CA PHE A 333 -18.94 -7.14 -28.65
C PHE A 333 -19.68 -8.15 -27.76
N GLU A 334 -18.95 -9.01 -27.04
CA GLU A 334 -19.50 -9.93 -26.08
C GLU A 334 -19.76 -9.21 -24.75
N SER A 335 -20.83 -9.59 -24.07
CA SER A 335 -21.12 -9.18 -22.70
C SER A 335 -21.06 -10.41 -21.81
N LEU A 336 -20.65 -10.22 -20.55
CA LEU A 336 -20.69 -11.26 -19.55
C LEU A 336 -22.13 -11.71 -19.38
N LYS A 337 -22.33 -13.04 -19.44
CA LYS A 337 -23.65 -13.61 -19.20
C LYS A 337 -23.95 -13.51 -17.72
N VAL A 338 -25.18 -13.14 -17.43
CA VAL A 338 -25.74 -13.19 -16.09
C VAL A 338 -26.54 -14.48 -15.97
N ASP A 339 -26.39 -15.19 -14.87
CA ASP A 339 -27.19 -16.37 -14.57
C ASP A 339 -28.62 -15.98 -14.13
N ALA A 340 -29.39 -16.98 -13.71
CA ALA A 340 -30.77 -16.76 -13.27
C ALA A 340 -30.90 -15.93 -11.98
N ASN A 341 -29.81 -15.81 -11.22
CA ASN A 341 -29.78 -15.16 -9.92
C ASN A 341 -29.24 -13.73 -9.99
N GLY A 342 -28.56 -13.36 -11.08
CA GLY A 342 -27.94 -12.05 -11.22
C GLY A 342 -26.41 -12.08 -11.16
N ALA A 343 -25.81 -13.27 -11.01
CA ALA A 343 -24.37 -13.46 -10.95
C ALA A 343 -23.74 -13.58 -12.33
N PHE A 344 -22.53 -13.05 -12.49
CA PHE A 344 -21.80 -13.16 -13.76
C PHE A 344 -21.18 -14.54 -13.91
N VAL A 345 -21.53 -15.22 -14.99
CA VAL A 345 -20.93 -16.51 -15.34
C VAL A 345 -19.62 -16.25 -16.07
N VAL A 346 -18.51 -16.44 -15.36
CA VAL A 346 -17.18 -16.48 -15.98
C VAL A 346 -16.92 -17.91 -16.46
N ARG A 347 -16.72 -18.07 -17.78
CA ARG A 347 -16.47 -19.39 -18.36
C ARG A 347 -15.06 -19.88 -18.02
N GLU A 348 -14.87 -21.19 -17.93
CA GLU A 348 -13.56 -21.78 -17.67
C GLU A 348 -12.51 -21.32 -18.69
N GLU A 349 -12.86 -21.19 -19.98
CA GLU A 349 -11.93 -20.67 -20.99
C GLU A 349 -11.50 -19.22 -20.74
N THR A 350 -12.34 -18.41 -20.08
CA THR A 350 -12.02 -17.03 -19.74
C THR A 350 -11.03 -16.99 -18.59
N ILE A 351 -11.18 -17.87 -17.59
CA ILE A 351 -10.23 -18.02 -16.48
C ILE A 351 -8.88 -18.52 -17.01
N GLU A 352 -8.89 -19.51 -17.90
CA GLU A 352 -7.67 -20.02 -18.52
C GLU A 352 -6.96 -18.95 -19.35
N CYS A 353 -7.71 -18.12 -20.09
CA CYS A 353 -7.14 -16.97 -20.79
C CYS A 353 -6.50 -15.96 -19.83
N LEU A 354 -7.16 -15.62 -18.73
CA LEU A 354 -6.64 -14.73 -17.70
C LEU A 354 -5.32 -15.26 -17.11
N LYS A 355 -5.30 -16.54 -16.73
CA LYS A 355 -4.10 -17.18 -16.16
C LYS A 355 -2.91 -17.17 -17.13
N ASN A 356 -3.17 -17.26 -18.44
CA ASN A 356 -2.11 -17.28 -19.47
C ASN A 356 -1.86 -15.92 -20.16
N ALA A 357 -2.53 -14.84 -19.75
CA ALA A 357 -2.39 -13.53 -20.40
C ALA A 357 -0.95 -12.99 -20.32
N ASP A 358 -0.48 -12.29 -21.35
CA ASP A 358 0.82 -11.62 -21.28
C ASP A 358 0.81 -10.51 -20.21
N VAL A 359 1.94 -10.31 -19.51
CA VAL A 359 2.02 -9.30 -18.42
C VAL A 359 1.77 -7.87 -18.93
N GLU A 360 2.13 -7.56 -20.18
CA GLU A 360 1.81 -6.26 -20.77
C GLU A 360 0.31 -6.12 -21.05
N LYS A 361 -0.39 -7.21 -21.37
CA LYS A 361 -1.86 -7.19 -21.44
C LYS A 361 -2.48 -7.00 -20.07
N ILE A 362 -1.90 -7.56 -19.00
CA ILE A 362 -2.34 -7.29 -17.62
C ILE A 362 -2.21 -5.79 -17.30
N ARG A 363 -1.08 -5.16 -17.66
CA ARG A 363 -0.85 -3.72 -17.48
C ARG A 363 -1.86 -2.87 -18.27
N LEU A 364 -2.16 -3.25 -19.51
CA LEU A 364 -3.21 -2.59 -20.29
C LEU A 364 -4.60 -2.80 -19.68
N GLY A 365 -4.86 -3.98 -19.12
CA GLY A 365 -6.06 -4.28 -18.34
C GLY A 365 -6.22 -3.33 -17.16
N ASN A 366 -5.14 -3.03 -16.44
CA ASN A 366 -5.14 -2.04 -15.36
C ASN A 366 -5.60 -0.65 -15.83
N ALA A 367 -5.09 -0.20 -16.97
CA ALA A 367 -5.51 1.08 -17.57
C ALA A 367 -6.98 1.07 -18.04
N ALA A 368 -7.42 -0.02 -18.65
CA ALA A 368 -8.82 -0.18 -19.05
C ALA A 368 -9.77 -0.22 -17.84
N GLY A 369 -9.36 -0.88 -16.76
CA GLY A 369 -10.10 -0.94 -15.52
C GLY A 369 -10.30 0.44 -14.88
N LEU A 370 -9.27 1.29 -14.87
CA LEU A 370 -9.41 2.68 -14.43
C LEU A 370 -10.38 3.46 -15.33
N ALA A 371 -10.20 3.39 -16.66
CA ALA A 371 -11.02 4.13 -17.62
C ALA A 371 -12.51 3.76 -17.55
N ALA A 372 -12.82 2.48 -17.33
CA ALA A 372 -14.18 1.99 -17.21
C ALA A 372 -14.95 2.62 -16.04
N ILE A 373 -14.28 2.85 -14.91
CA ILE A 373 -14.88 3.43 -13.70
C ILE A 373 -15.16 4.92 -13.88
N VAL A 374 -14.20 5.64 -14.48
CA VAL A 374 -14.37 7.06 -14.81
C VAL A 374 -15.62 7.29 -15.66
N VAL A 375 -15.83 6.42 -16.66
CA VAL A 375 -16.97 6.52 -17.58
C VAL A 375 -18.28 6.02 -16.93
N GLY A 376 -18.20 4.97 -16.12
CA GLY A 376 -19.38 4.29 -15.57
C GLY A 376 -20.06 5.04 -14.41
N ASP A 377 -19.28 5.69 -13.55
CA ASP A 377 -19.80 6.26 -12.30
C ASP A 377 -19.59 7.78 -12.15
N PHE A 378 -18.92 8.43 -13.12
CA PHE A 378 -18.52 9.83 -12.97
C PHE A 378 -17.80 10.09 -11.64
N SER A 379 -16.93 9.13 -11.27
CA SER A 379 -16.10 9.12 -10.08
C SER A 379 -14.64 9.25 -10.51
N TYR A 380 -14.31 10.33 -11.21
CA TYR A 380 -12.94 10.60 -11.65
C TYR A 380 -12.02 10.73 -10.43
N LEU A 381 -10.83 10.12 -10.49
CA LEU A 381 -9.86 9.99 -9.38
C LEU A 381 -10.29 9.06 -8.22
N ALA A 382 -11.43 8.37 -8.28
CA ALA A 382 -11.71 7.30 -7.32
C ALA A 382 -10.64 6.20 -7.42
N GLU A 383 -10.37 5.50 -6.30
CA GLU A 383 -9.42 4.40 -6.26
C GLU A 383 -9.73 3.39 -7.40
N PRO A 384 -8.83 3.21 -8.39
CA PRO A 384 -9.08 2.43 -9.62
C PRO A 384 -9.33 0.95 -9.38
N TYR A 385 -8.87 0.46 -8.24
CA TYR A 385 -9.17 -0.85 -7.69
C TYR A 385 -9.51 -0.64 -6.21
N SER A 386 -10.22 -1.58 -5.60
CA SER A 386 -10.61 -1.52 -4.19
C SER A 386 -11.02 -2.92 -3.76
N PRO A 387 -11.02 -3.20 -2.45
CA PRO A 387 -11.71 -4.35 -1.87
C PRO A 387 -13.11 -4.51 -2.45
N VAL A 388 -13.47 -5.77 -2.65
CA VAL A 388 -14.70 -6.20 -3.32
C VAL A 388 -15.57 -6.91 -2.32
N GLY A 389 -16.81 -6.44 -2.12
CA GLY A 389 -17.78 -7.04 -1.19
C GLY A 389 -18.38 -8.34 -1.73
N VAL A 390 -17.56 -9.38 -1.92
CA VAL A 390 -17.98 -10.72 -2.35
C VAL A 390 -17.38 -11.80 -1.46
N ALA A 391 -18.12 -12.90 -1.29
CA ALA A 391 -17.64 -14.08 -0.62
C ALA A 391 -16.44 -14.72 -1.38
N PRO A 392 -15.60 -15.52 -0.71
CA PRO A 392 -15.63 -15.81 0.72
C PRO A 392 -14.96 -14.72 1.57
N PHE A 393 -14.22 -13.78 0.95
CA PHE A 393 -13.35 -12.87 1.68
C PHE A 393 -14.11 -11.71 2.33
N LEU A 394 -15.08 -11.10 1.65
CA LEU A 394 -15.91 -10.01 2.19
C LEU A 394 -17.38 -10.28 1.86
N PRO A 395 -18.03 -11.28 2.48
CA PRO A 395 -19.36 -11.75 2.08
C PRO A 395 -20.44 -10.69 2.33
N ASP A 396 -20.85 -9.99 1.26
CA ASP A 396 -21.85 -8.91 1.24
C ASP A 396 -21.60 -7.79 2.26
N THR A 397 -20.34 -7.57 2.62
CA THR A 397 -19.96 -6.50 3.52
C THR A 397 -19.06 -5.48 2.85
N ASP A 398 -19.27 -4.23 3.26
CA ASP A 398 -18.30 -3.16 3.06
C ASP A 398 -17.44 -3.12 4.31
N CYS A 399 -16.14 -3.32 4.14
CA CYS A 399 -15.21 -3.46 5.24
C CYS A 399 -15.09 -2.17 6.06
N VAL A 400 -15.27 -1.00 5.43
CA VAL A 400 -15.32 0.31 6.08
C VAL A 400 -16.64 0.48 6.85
N GLN A 401 -17.75 -0.03 6.31
CA GLN A 401 -19.04 -0.01 7.00
C GLN A 401 -19.05 -0.93 8.22
N ASP A 402 -18.53 -2.14 8.10
CA ASP A 402 -18.36 -3.06 9.24
C ASP A 402 -17.48 -2.44 10.32
N LEU A 403 -16.40 -1.76 9.92
CA LEU A 403 -15.53 -1.04 10.84
C LEU A 403 -16.29 0.09 11.56
N LYS A 404 -17.12 0.87 10.85
CA LYS A 404 -17.98 1.93 11.46
C LYS A 404 -18.98 1.35 12.45
N GLU A 405 -19.47 0.14 12.20
CA GLU A 405 -20.39 -0.57 13.08
C GLU A 405 -19.67 -1.23 14.28
N GLY A 406 -18.34 -1.20 14.31
CA GLY A 406 -17.52 -1.79 15.36
C GLY A 406 -17.39 -3.31 15.24
N LYS A 407 -17.63 -3.88 14.05
CA LYS A 407 -17.46 -5.30 13.80
C LYS A 407 -16.00 -5.59 13.49
N PHE A 408 -15.38 -6.44 14.31
CA PHE A 408 -14.03 -6.95 14.07
C PHE A 408 -14.11 -8.47 14.01
N TYR A 409 -13.46 -9.04 13.00
CA TYR A 409 -13.41 -10.49 12.89
C TYR A 409 -12.50 -11.09 13.97
N GLY A 410 -12.89 -12.25 14.49
CA GLY A 410 -12.23 -12.88 15.65
C GLY A 410 -12.67 -12.29 16.99
N GLN A 411 -13.47 -11.21 17.00
CA GLN A 411 -14.02 -10.56 18.20
C GLN A 411 -15.55 -10.61 18.18
N GLU A 412 -16.16 -11.81 18.22
CA GLU A 412 -17.60 -11.91 18.47
C GLU A 412 -17.96 -11.11 19.73
N ALA A 413 -19.07 -10.36 19.70
CA ALA A 413 -19.51 -9.53 20.82
C ALA A 413 -19.58 -10.36 22.13
N GLY A 414 -18.57 -10.21 23.00
CA GLY A 414 -18.43 -10.94 24.25
C GLY A 414 -17.20 -11.86 24.38
N SER A 415 -16.38 -12.06 23.34
CA SER A 415 -15.19 -12.93 23.41
C SER A 415 -13.90 -12.22 23.86
N PHE A 416 -13.85 -10.89 23.85
CA PHE A 416 -12.74 -10.10 24.38
C PHE A 416 -13.24 -9.00 25.35
N PRO A 417 -12.62 -8.84 26.53
CA PRO A 417 -12.78 -7.65 27.36
C PRO A 417 -12.61 -6.36 26.54
N ALA A 418 -13.32 -5.28 26.91
CA ALA A 418 -13.21 -3.99 26.22
C ALA A 418 -11.76 -3.44 26.20
N ASP A 419 -10.94 -3.84 27.16
CA ASP A 419 -9.53 -3.43 27.30
C ASP A 419 -8.60 -4.11 26.28
N ASP A 420 -9.02 -5.21 25.66
CA ASP A 420 -8.22 -6.00 24.70
C ASP A 420 -8.54 -5.65 23.23
N ARG A 421 -9.30 -4.57 22.99
CA ARG A 421 -9.63 -4.11 21.64
C ARG A 421 -8.50 -3.24 21.06
N PRO A 422 -8.27 -3.29 19.73
CA PRO A 422 -7.30 -2.43 19.09
C PRO A 422 -7.62 -0.95 19.29
N ARG A 423 -6.59 -0.15 19.52
CA ARG A 423 -6.68 1.32 19.55
C ARG A 423 -6.44 1.88 18.17
N PHE A 424 -7.27 2.83 17.75
CA PHE A 424 -7.18 3.43 16.43
C PHE A 424 -6.52 4.80 16.49
N LEU A 425 -5.61 5.07 15.57
CA LEU A 425 -5.16 6.41 15.22
C LEU A 425 -5.56 6.69 13.77
N ILE A 426 -6.56 7.54 13.57
CA ILE A 426 -7.01 7.93 12.23
C ILE A 426 -6.47 9.31 11.92
N THR A 427 -5.72 9.41 10.83
CA THR A 427 -5.06 10.66 10.42
C THR A 427 -5.60 11.15 9.08
N GLY A 428 -5.53 12.46 8.87
CA GLY A 428 -5.83 13.11 7.59
C GLY A 428 -5.15 14.47 7.50
N GLY A 429 -5.18 15.06 6.31
CA GLY A 429 -4.52 16.32 5.99
C GLY A 429 -5.48 17.45 5.65
N LYS A 430 -4.97 18.69 5.73
CA LYS A 430 -5.72 19.88 5.32
C LYS A 430 -6.05 19.92 3.83
N ASN A 431 -5.16 19.40 2.99
CA ASN A 431 -5.20 19.58 1.54
C ASN A 431 -5.10 18.22 0.81
N GLU A 432 -5.89 17.22 1.26
CA GLU A 432 -5.86 15.85 0.70
C GLU A 432 -6.18 15.81 -0.79
N GLY A 433 -7.06 16.69 -1.26
CA GLY A 433 -7.50 16.67 -2.65
C GLY A 433 -6.50 17.25 -3.64
N THR A 434 -5.49 18.00 -3.19
CA THR A 434 -4.57 18.74 -4.08
C THR A 434 -3.82 17.81 -5.00
N LEU A 435 -3.32 16.69 -4.47
CA LEU A 435 -2.57 15.69 -5.24
C LEU A 435 -3.42 15.12 -6.37
N PHE A 436 -4.65 14.71 -6.05
CA PHE A 436 -5.57 14.09 -7.00
C PHE A 436 -6.01 15.08 -8.07
N ILE A 437 -6.40 16.29 -7.69
CA ILE A 437 -6.82 17.33 -8.64
C ILE A 437 -5.66 17.76 -9.54
N ARG A 438 -4.41 17.84 -9.04
CA ARG A 438 -3.23 18.09 -9.89
C ARG A 438 -3.01 16.95 -10.89
N ALA A 439 -2.99 15.70 -10.43
CA ALA A 439 -2.80 14.53 -11.30
C ALA A 439 -3.87 14.44 -12.41
N ALA A 440 -5.12 14.76 -12.09
CA ALA A 440 -6.21 14.88 -13.07
C ALA A 440 -5.95 15.93 -14.15
N LEU A 441 -5.36 17.07 -13.77
CA LEU A 441 -5.09 18.17 -14.70
C LEU A 441 -3.86 17.89 -15.58
N ASP A 442 -2.86 17.19 -15.05
CA ASP A 442 -1.62 16.85 -15.77
C ASP A 442 -1.85 15.80 -16.88
N LEU A 443 -2.93 15.01 -16.79
CA LEU A 443 -3.38 14.12 -17.87
C LEU A 443 -3.84 14.84 -19.15
N LEU A 444 -3.87 16.17 -19.18
CA LEU A 444 -4.12 16.99 -20.37
C LEU A 444 -2.78 17.39 -21.04
N PRO A 445 -2.27 16.64 -22.02
CA PRO A 445 -0.90 16.85 -22.53
C PRO A 445 -0.71 18.21 -23.21
N ASN A 446 0.46 18.83 -22.97
CA ASN A 446 1.00 20.06 -23.59
C ASN A 446 0.47 21.42 -23.10
N LEU A 447 -0.03 21.54 -21.87
CA LEU A 447 -0.56 22.81 -21.37
C LEU A 447 0.17 23.28 -20.10
N PRO A 448 0.73 24.50 -20.05
CA PRO A 448 1.51 24.98 -18.90
C PRO A 448 0.62 25.16 -17.66
N GLY A 449 0.90 24.34 -16.63
CA GLY A 449 0.06 24.01 -15.47
C GLY A 449 -0.23 25.09 -14.43
N SER A 450 -0.19 26.39 -14.76
CA SER A 450 -0.61 27.45 -13.81
C SER A 450 -1.55 28.49 -14.44
N SER A 451 -1.34 28.83 -15.71
CA SER A 451 -2.17 29.81 -16.43
C SER A 451 -3.52 29.27 -16.91
N LEU A 452 -3.67 27.94 -17.02
CA LEU A 452 -4.91 27.30 -17.45
C LEU A 452 -5.82 26.88 -16.28
N ILE A 453 -5.27 26.69 -15.09
CA ILE A 453 -6.00 26.36 -13.85
C ILE A 453 -7.09 27.41 -13.58
N SER A 454 -6.77 28.69 -13.72
CA SER A 454 -7.73 29.79 -13.63
C SER A 454 -8.58 30.00 -14.90
N ALA A 455 -8.22 29.41 -16.05
CA ALA A 455 -8.92 29.59 -17.33
C ALA A 455 -9.89 28.45 -17.68
N LEU A 456 -9.60 27.21 -17.25
CA LEU A 456 -10.41 26.02 -17.47
C LEU A 456 -11.54 25.87 -16.46
N LEU A 457 -11.43 26.48 -15.27
CA LEU A 457 -12.42 26.39 -14.21
C LEU A 457 -13.19 27.72 -14.06
N SER A 458 -13.88 28.11 -15.14
CA SER A 458 -15.05 29.00 -15.07
C SER A 458 -16.14 28.41 -14.16
N ALA A 459 -17.14 29.21 -13.75
CA ALA A 459 -18.28 28.70 -12.97
C ALA A 459 -19.03 27.53 -13.64
N LYS A 460 -19.02 27.43 -14.98
CA LYS A 460 -19.68 26.32 -15.71
C LYS A 460 -18.88 25.03 -15.64
N SER A 461 -17.58 25.12 -15.87
CA SER A 461 -16.64 24.01 -15.75
C SER A 461 -16.46 23.54 -14.31
N TYR A 462 -16.68 24.42 -13.32
CA TYR A 462 -16.75 24.04 -11.90
C TYR A 462 -17.90 23.05 -11.64
N VAL A 463 -19.11 23.38 -12.13
CA VAL A 463 -20.26 22.49 -12.01
C VAL A 463 -20.00 21.16 -12.72
N ILE A 464 -19.40 21.19 -13.91
CA ILE A 464 -19.03 19.96 -14.64
C ILE A 464 -18.01 19.14 -13.84
N ALA A 465 -16.99 19.77 -13.26
CA ALA A 465 -15.99 19.07 -12.45
C ALA A 465 -16.64 18.40 -11.23
N LEU A 466 -17.52 19.09 -10.50
CA LEU A 466 -18.23 18.46 -9.39
C LEU A 466 -19.12 17.29 -9.84
N LEU A 467 -19.79 17.41 -10.98
CA LEU A 467 -20.58 16.30 -11.54
C LEU A 467 -19.71 15.09 -11.92
N LEU A 468 -18.51 15.34 -12.45
CA LEU A 468 -17.56 14.30 -12.86
C LEU A 468 -16.76 13.67 -11.72
N LEU A 469 -16.75 14.29 -10.54
CA LEU A 469 -16.03 13.81 -9.37
C LEU A 469 -16.96 13.14 -8.37
N PHE A 470 -18.18 13.65 -8.20
CA PHE A 470 -19.09 13.23 -7.12
C PHE A 470 -20.47 12.75 -7.62
N GLY A 471 -20.69 12.73 -8.94
CA GLY A 471 -22.00 12.43 -9.51
C GLY A 471 -23.06 13.51 -9.28
N PRO A 472 -24.27 13.33 -9.84
CA PRO A 472 -25.29 14.37 -9.93
C PRO A 472 -25.98 14.72 -8.61
N GLU A 473 -26.10 13.77 -7.68
CA GLU A 473 -26.78 14.01 -6.40
C GLU A 473 -25.89 14.79 -5.43
N ASP A 474 -24.65 14.34 -5.22
CA ASP A 474 -23.74 14.98 -4.27
C ASP A 474 -23.20 16.32 -4.79
N ALA A 475 -23.01 16.47 -6.10
CA ALA A 475 -22.60 17.74 -6.70
C ALA A 475 -23.56 18.90 -6.35
N LYS A 476 -24.87 18.66 -6.24
CA LYS A 476 -25.84 19.71 -5.86
C LYS A 476 -25.62 20.21 -4.43
N CYS A 477 -25.27 19.31 -3.52
CA CYS A 477 -24.95 19.64 -2.13
C CYS A 477 -23.60 20.37 -2.05
N LEU A 478 -22.59 19.83 -2.73
CA LEU A 478 -21.23 20.40 -2.74
C LEU A 478 -21.17 21.80 -3.35
N LEU A 479 -21.98 22.11 -4.37
CA LEU A 479 -22.10 23.47 -4.93
C LEU A 479 -22.50 24.54 -3.90
N ARG A 480 -23.22 24.15 -2.84
CA ARG A 480 -23.63 25.08 -1.77
C ARG A 480 -22.53 25.24 -0.74
N GLU A 481 -21.85 24.14 -0.39
CA GLU A 481 -20.84 24.10 0.65
C GLU A 481 -19.46 24.58 0.19
N TYR A 482 -19.17 24.45 -1.10
CA TYR A 482 -17.96 24.90 -1.77
C TYR A 482 -18.40 25.75 -2.97
N PRO A 483 -18.43 27.07 -2.86
CA PRO A 483 -18.80 27.93 -3.98
C PRO A 483 -17.60 28.12 -4.91
N ALA A 484 -17.87 28.40 -6.19
CA ALA A 484 -16.86 28.51 -7.23
C ALA A 484 -15.82 29.64 -7.00
N ASN A 485 -16.13 30.61 -6.14
CA ASN A 485 -15.25 31.72 -5.79
C ASN A 485 -14.41 31.47 -4.52
N GLY A 486 -14.27 30.22 -4.10
CA GLY A 486 -13.56 29.84 -2.89
C GLY A 486 -14.45 29.83 -1.64
N LYS A 487 -14.27 28.86 -0.77
CA LYS A 487 -14.83 28.83 0.59
C LYS A 487 -13.79 29.40 1.58
N GLU A 488 -14.25 30.18 2.55
CA GLU A 488 -13.36 30.69 3.59
C GLU A 488 -12.74 29.54 4.40
N GLY A 489 -11.42 29.54 4.59
CA GLY A 489 -10.68 28.46 5.25
C GLY A 489 -10.23 27.31 4.34
N SER A 490 -10.64 27.30 3.06
CA SER A 490 -10.16 26.36 2.04
C SER A 490 -8.69 26.54 1.69
N GLU A 491 -8.16 25.58 0.93
CA GLU A 491 -6.81 25.64 0.37
C GLU A 491 -6.59 26.96 -0.39
N PRO A 492 -5.51 27.72 -0.13
CA PRO A 492 -5.28 28.99 -0.81
C PRO A 492 -4.80 28.80 -2.26
N ALA A 493 -5.31 29.59 -3.21
CA ALA A 493 -5.08 29.40 -4.65
C ALA A 493 -3.60 29.54 -5.07
N ASN A 494 -2.89 30.51 -4.47
CA ASN A 494 -1.48 30.80 -4.73
C ASN A 494 -0.71 30.95 -3.42
N GLY A 495 -1.02 30.10 -2.43
CA GLY A 495 -0.25 29.97 -1.20
C GLY A 495 -0.71 30.87 -0.07
N PRO A 496 -0.02 30.82 1.09
CA PRO A 496 -0.54 31.33 2.35
C PRO A 496 -1.06 32.77 2.24
N GLY A 497 -2.33 32.98 2.58
CA GLY A 497 -2.98 34.30 2.58
C GLY A 497 -3.62 34.73 1.25
N SER A 498 -3.47 33.97 0.17
CA SER A 498 -4.25 34.21 -1.06
C SER A 498 -5.70 33.74 -0.90
N ALA A 499 -6.63 34.44 -1.56
CA ALA A 499 -8.03 34.02 -1.58
C ALA A 499 -8.15 32.67 -2.32
N PRO A 500 -8.94 31.72 -1.80
CA PRO A 500 -9.23 30.48 -2.52
C PRO A 500 -9.95 30.78 -3.83
N ASP A 501 -9.69 29.97 -4.85
CA ASP A 501 -10.30 30.07 -6.17
C ASP A 501 -11.16 28.83 -6.49
N THR A 502 -11.59 28.71 -7.74
CA THR A 502 -12.38 27.56 -8.19
C THR A 502 -11.67 26.23 -7.96
N VAL A 503 -10.35 26.20 -8.16
CA VAL A 503 -9.55 24.96 -8.11
C VAL A 503 -9.30 24.55 -6.67
N SER A 504 -8.98 25.52 -5.83
CA SER A 504 -9.00 25.38 -4.37
C SER A 504 -10.32 24.81 -3.85
N SER A 505 -11.46 25.28 -4.38
CA SER A 505 -12.78 24.77 -3.99
C SER A 505 -12.99 23.32 -4.42
N VAL A 506 -12.62 22.93 -5.65
CA VAL A 506 -12.72 21.53 -6.11
C VAL A 506 -11.80 20.63 -5.27
N SER A 507 -10.55 21.03 -5.07
CA SER A 507 -9.56 20.31 -4.27
C SER A 507 -10.02 20.10 -2.83
N SER A 508 -10.48 21.17 -2.17
CA SER A 508 -10.98 21.10 -0.80
C SER A 508 -12.22 20.20 -0.72
N ALA A 509 -13.17 20.32 -1.66
CA ALA A 509 -14.35 19.45 -1.70
C ALA A 509 -13.96 17.97 -1.85
N TYR A 510 -13.02 17.67 -2.73
CA TYR A 510 -12.54 16.32 -2.98
C TYR A 510 -11.83 15.72 -1.76
N GLY A 511 -10.89 16.47 -1.19
CA GLY A 511 -10.16 16.05 0.01
C GLY A 511 -11.07 15.83 1.22
N ASP A 512 -12.01 16.75 1.45
CA ASP A 512 -12.96 16.64 2.55
C ASP A 512 -13.92 15.46 2.37
N TYR A 513 -14.46 15.27 1.16
CA TYR A 513 -15.44 14.23 0.87
C TYR A 513 -14.86 12.82 1.00
N TYR A 514 -13.71 12.57 0.36
CA TYR A 514 -13.15 11.21 0.28
C TYR A 514 -12.27 10.85 1.47
N PHE A 515 -11.58 11.81 2.09
CA PHE A 515 -10.54 11.54 3.09
C PHE A 515 -10.83 12.20 4.45
N SER A 516 -10.84 13.53 4.53
CA SER A 516 -10.76 14.23 5.81
C SER A 516 -12.04 14.19 6.64
N CYS A 517 -13.21 14.43 6.04
CA CYS A 517 -14.48 14.34 6.79
C CYS A 517 -14.88 12.88 7.04
N SER A 518 -14.61 12.01 6.08
CA SER A 518 -14.91 10.58 6.17
C SER A 518 -14.04 9.90 7.26
N ALA A 519 -12.78 10.29 7.43
CA ALA A 519 -11.91 9.87 8.52
C ALA A 519 -12.45 10.28 9.90
N ARG A 520 -12.91 11.53 10.04
CA ARG A 520 -13.54 12.02 11.28
C ARG A 520 -14.83 11.26 11.59
N ALA A 521 -15.65 11.00 10.58
CA ALA A 521 -16.89 10.24 10.71
C ALA A 521 -16.60 8.79 11.15
N LEU A 522 -15.58 8.16 10.57
CA LEU A 522 -15.14 6.81 10.95
C LEU A 522 -14.67 6.77 12.41
N CYS A 523 -13.78 7.68 12.81
CA CYS A 523 -13.28 7.72 14.19
C CYS A 523 -14.40 7.94 15.22
N LYS A 524 -15.37 8.81 14.88
CA LYS A 524 -16.56 9.04 15.70
C LYS A 524 -17.46 7.79 15.79
N ALA A 525 -17.63 7.07 14.69
CA ALA A 525 -18.42 5.84 14.66
C ALA A 525 -17.79 4.75 15.52
N LEU A 526 -16.47 4.55 15.37
CA LEU A 526 -15.68 3.63 16.18
C LEU A 526 -15.76 3.93 17.68
N ALA A 527 -15.63 5.21 18.07
CA ALA A 527 -15.75 5.63 19.47
C ALA A 527 -17.18 5.50 20.02
N GLY A 528 -18.19 5.49 19.15
CA GLY A 528 -19.61 5.46 19.50
C GLY A 528 -20.32 4.12 19.26
N SER A 529 -19.60 3.05 18.91
CA SER A 529 -20.20 1.77 18.52
C SER A 529 -20.99 1.12 19.67
N ALA A 530 -22.09 0.45 19.32
CA ALA A 530 -23.05 -0.11 20.27
C ALA A 530 -22.45 -1.18 21.20
N ASP A 531 -21.34 -1.79 20.79
CA ASP A 531 -20.63 -2.84 21.54
C ASP A 531 -19.65 -2.27 22.59
N GLY A 532 -19.75 -1.00 22.96
CA GLY A 532 -18.93 -0.39 24.01
C GLY A 532 -17.78 0.49 23.51
N GLY A 533 -17.74 0.80 22.21
CA GLY A 533 -16.74 1.65 21.57
C GLY A 533 -15.34 1.05 21.53
N VAL A 534 -14.49 1.58 20.64
CA VAL A 534 -13.03 1.43 20.71
C VAL A 534 -12.40 2.80 20.95
N VAL A 535 -11.19 2.81 21.53
CA VAL A 535 -10.44 4.06 21.66
C VAL A 535 -9.97 4.49 20.28
N CYS A 536 -10.46 5.65 19.81
CA CYS A 536 -10.01 6.26 18.57
C CYS A 536 -9.44 7.66 18.82
N TYR A 537 -8.19 7.85 18.38
CA TYR A 537 -7.50 9.13 18.32
C TYR A 537 -7.61 9.68 16.90
N GLY A 538 -8.13 10.90 16.77
CA GLY A 538 -8.10 11.64 15.51
C GLY A 538 -6.88 12.57 15.47
N SER A 539 -6.10 12.51 14.40
CA SER A 539 -5.03 13.48 14.12
C SER A 539 -5.30 14.21 12.80
N PHE A 540 -4.88 15.46 12.74
CA PHE A 540 -5.03 16.28 11.54
C PHE A 540 -3.74 17.05 11.27
N TYR A 541 -3.16 16.83 10.09
CA TYR A 541 -1.94 17.48 9.68
C TYR A 541 -2.25 18.83 9.02
N GLU A 542 -1.95 19.92 9.72
CA GLU A 542 -2.28 21.28 9.28
C GLU A 542 -1.24 21.89 8.32
N SER A 543 0.03 21.47 8.41
CA SER A 543 1.14 21.96 7.57
C SER A 543 1.27 21.18 6.26
N GLY A 544 0.19 21.13 5.47
CA GLY A 544 0.15 20.38 4.22
C GLY A 544 0.67 21.14 2.99
N TRP A 545 1.06 20.38 1.96
CA TRP A 545 1.27 20.82 0.58
C TRP A 545 0.05 21.62 0.11
N GLY A 546 0.25 22.71 -0.63
CA GLY A 546 -0.83 23.45 -1.29
C GLY A 546 -0.51 23.74 -2.75
N PHE A 547 -1.47 24.25 -3.53
CA PHE A 547 -1.23 24.62 -4.94
C PHE A 547 -0.01 25.52 -5.18
N SER A 548 0.48 26.24 -4.16
CA SER A 548 1.68 27.07 -4.22
C SER A 548 3.00 26.40 -3.88
N THR A 549 2.98 25.21 -3.27
CA THR A 549 4.22 24.46 -3.01
C THR A 549 4.61 23.74 -4.30
N PRO A 550 5.86 23.93 -4.79
CA PRO A 550 6.36 23.32 -6.03
C PRO A 550 6.17 21.81 -6.08
#